data_AF-T1A7D3-F1
#
_entry.id   AF-T1A7D3-F1
#
_cell.length_a   1.000
_cell.length_b   1.000
_cell.length_c   1.000
_cell.angle_alpha   90.00
_cell.angle_beta   90.00
_cell.angle_gamma   90.00
#
_symmetry.space_group_name_H-M   'P 1'
#
loop_
_entity.id
_entity.type
_entity.pdbx_description
1 polymer ?
#
loop_
_entity_poly.entity_id
_entity_poly.type
_entity_poly.pdbx_seq_one_letter_code
_entity_poly.pdbx_strand_id
1 'polypeptide(L)'
;RLPYSLKILLENLLRCEDGVNVTRADIEALLEWEPAATPAHEIAFTPSRVILQDFTGVPCVVDLAAMREAIVRLGGDAEKVNPLAPVELVIDHSVQVDQYGSPDALAANTRIEFERNGERYAFLRWGQSALRNFAVVPPSTGIV
;
A
#
# COMPACT_ATOMS: atom_id res chain seq x y z
N ARG A 1 0.26 30.18 -11.59
CA ARG A 1 0.02 29.92 -10.14
C ARG A 1 -0.41 28.47 -10.00
N LEU A 2 0.35 27.63 -9.30
CA LEU A 2 0.06 26.20 -9.20
C LEU A 2 -1.20 25.91 -8.34
N PRO A 3 -2.07 24.97 -8.76
CA PRO A 3 -3.09 24.35 -7.92
C PRO A 3 -2.48 23.72 -6.65
N TYR A 4 -3.25 23.63 -5.58
CA TYR A 4 -2.76 23.07 -4.32
C TYR A 4 -2.28 21.62 -4.44
N SER A 5 -2.95 20.79 -5.24
CA SER A 5 -2.51 19.42 -5.52
C SER A 5 -1.10 19.39 -6.13
N LEU A 6 -0.79 20.28 -7.08
CA LEU A 6 0.55 20.35 -7.67
C LEU A 6 1.60 20.91 -6.72
N LYS A 7 1.21 21.71 -5.71
CA LYS A 7 2.15 22.11 -4.67
C LYS A 7 2.61 20.94 -3.80
N ILE A 8 1.75 19.95 -3.59
CA ILE A 8 2.13 18.70 -2.89
C ILE A 8 3.14 17.93 -3.72
N LEU A 9 2.92 17.81 -5.03
CA LEU A 9 3.88 17.18 -5.94
C LEU A 9 5.20 17.96 -6.00
N LEU A 10 5.14 19.29 -6.03
CA LEU A 10 6.32 20.15 -6.04
C LEU A 10 7.16 19.98 -4.77
N GLU A 11 6.53 19.99 -3.60
CA GLU A 11 7.22 19.70 -2.34
C GLU A 11 7.85 18.31 -2.35
N ASN A 12 7.14 17.32 -2.89
CA ASN A 12 7.64 15.96 -2.99
C ASN A 12 8.90 15.86 -3.86
N LEU A 13 8.87 16.49 -5.04
CA LEU A 13 10.02 16.54 -5.95
C LEU A 13 11.20 17.27 -5.29
N LEU A 14 10.96 18.43 -4.66
CA LEU A 14 12.00 19.19 -3.98
C LEU A 14 12.66 18.40 -2.83
N ARG A 15 11.87 17.64 -2.06
CA ARG A 15 12.36 16.82 -0.95
C ARG A 15 13.10 15.57 -1.41
N CYS A 16 12.73 15.03 -2.56
CA CYS A 16 13.26 13.78 -3.10
C CYS A 16 14.31 13.98 -4.22
N GLU A 17 14.71 15.21 -4.52
CA GLU A 17 15.74 15.53 -5.52
C GLU A 17 17.06 14.84 -5.14
N ASP A 18 17.52 13.97 -6.04
CA ASP A 18 18.73 13.16 -5.88
C ASP A 18 19.63 13.18 -7.12
N GLY A 19 19.22 13.91 -8.17
CA GLY A 19 19.90 13.98 -9.46
C GLY A 19 19.79 12.72 -10.32
N VAL A 20 19.07 11.69 -9.87
CA VAL A 20 18.95 10.39 -10.55
C VAL A 20 17.50 10.02 -10.82
N ASN A 21 16.70 9.83 -9.77
CA ASN A 21 15.27 9.50 -9.87
C ASN A 21 14.42 10.76 -9.95
N VAL A 22 14.84 11.81 -9.24
CA VAL A 22 14.22 13.13 -9.28
C VAL A 22 15.31 14.14 -9.63
N THR A 23 15.13 14.80 -10.77
CA THR A 23 16.08 15.76 -11.31
C THR A 23 15.55 17.19 -11.15
N ARG A 24 16.47 18.17 -11.24
CA ARG A 24 16.11 19.58 -11.36
C ARG A 24 15.12 19.85 -12.51
N ALA A 25 15.26 19.13 -13.63
CA ALA A 25 14.39 19.28 -14.78
C ALA A 25 12.93 18.88 -14.45
N ASP A 26 12.71 17.87 -13.60
CA ASP A 26 11.37 17.46 -13.18
C ASP A 26 10.68 18.56 -12.33
N ILE A 27 11.45 19.24 -11.49
CA ILE A 27 10.97 20.36 -10.68
C ILE A 27 10.61 21.56 -11.57
N GLU A 28 11.49 21.91 -12.52
CA GLU A 28 11.27 23.00 -13.47
C GLU A 28 10.06 22.71 -14.37
N ALA A 29 9.92 21.49 -14.87
CA ALA A 29 8.77 21.06 -15.67
C ALA A 29 7.44 21.24 -14.90
N LEU A 30 7.41 20.96 -13.59
CA LEU A 30 6.21 21.17 -12.79
C LEU A 30 5.93 22.67 -12.53
N LEU A 31 6.96 23.51 -12.41
CA LEU A 31 6.82 24.96 -12.25
C LEU A 31 6.28 25.63 -13.51
N GLU A 32 6.65 25.11 -14.68
CA GLU A 32 6.20 25.53 -16.00
C GLU A 32 4.90 24.84 -16.45
N TRP A 33 4.22 24.13 -15.55
CA TRP A 33 3.01 23.38 -15.87
C TRP A 33 1.89 24.27 -16.44
N GLU A 34 1.41 23.86 -17.62
CA GLU A 34 0.34 24.47 -18.40
C GLU A 34 -0.89 23.53 -18.44
N PRO A 35 -2.03 23.88 -17.83
CA PRO A 35 -3.19 22.97 -17.71
C PRO A 35 -3.79 22.49 -19.04
N ALA A 36 -3.67 23.31 -20.09
CA ALA A 36 -4.24 23.02 -21.40
C ALA A 36 -3.23 22.38 -22.37
N ALA A 37 -1.97 22.24 -21.96
CA ALA A 37 -0.95 21.62 -22.79
C ALA A 37 -1.14 20.10 -22.83
N THR A 38 -0.75 19.49 -23.95
CA THR A 38 -0.63 18.03 -24.04
C THR A 38 0.47 17.57 -23.08
N PRO A 39 0.20 16.59 -22.18
CA PRO A 39 1.23 16.05 -21.30
C PRO A 39 2.41 15.49 -22.09
N ALA A 40 3.62 15.95 -21.77
CA ALA A 40 4.85 15.57 -22.49
C ALA A 40 6.01 15.20 -21.56
N HIS A 41 5.89 15.45 -20.26
CA HIS A 41 6.92 15.19 -19.26
C HIS A 41 6.33 14.39 -18.10
N GLU A 42 6.93 13.24 -17.79
CA GLU A 42 6.57 12.43 -16.64
C GLU A 42 7.41 12.84 -15.43
N ILE A 43 6.84 12.79 -14.23
CA ILE A 43 7.54 13.10 -12.99
C ILE A 43 7.44 11.91 -12.03
N ALA A 44 8.46 11.74 -11.20
CA ALA A 44 8.40 10.79 -10.10
C ALA A 44 7.54 11.33 -8.95
N PHE A 45 6.88 10.43 -8.22
CA PHE A 45 6.17 10.78 -7.01
C PHE A 45 6.42 9.70 -5.95
N THR A 46 6.97 10.11 -4.82
CA THR A 46 7.31 9.24 -3.69
C THR A 46 6.33 9.51 -2.54
N PRO A 47 5.18 8.82 -2.47
CA PRO A 47 4.18 9.04 -1.43
C PRO A 47 4.76 8.74 -0.04
N SER A 48 4.21 9.40 0.98
CA SER A 48 4.70 9.26 2.37
C SER A 48 4.30 7.94 3.04
N ARG A 49 3.27 7.26 2.54
CA ARG A 49 2.79 5.95 3.00
C ARG A 49 1.93 5.27 1.92
N VAL A 50 1.69 3.98 2.09
CA VAL A 50 0.79 3.18 1.24
C VAL A 50 -0.32 2.59 2.11
N ILE A 51 -1.53 2.51 1.57
CA ILE A 51 -2.65 1.83 2.20
C ILE A 51 -3.17 0.71 1.29
N LEU A 52 -3.49 -0.43 1.89
CA LEU A 52 -3.97 -1.62 1.20
C LEU A 52 -5.26 -2.12 1.86
N GLN A 53 -6.13 -2.72 1.06
CA GLN A 53 -7.20 -3.59 1.54
C GLN A 53 -6.77 -5.06 1.40
N ASP A 54 -7.46 -6.00 2.03
CA ASP A 54 -7.00 -7.38 2.13
C ASP A 54 -7.00 -8.18 0.81
N PHE A 55 -7.92 -7.94 -0.12
CA PHE A 55 -7.92 -8.57 -1.45
C PHE A 55 -6.72 -8.19 -2.32
N THR A 56 -6.22 -6.95 -2.27
CA THR A 56 -4.99 -6.57 -2.98
C THR A 56 -3.74 -6.69 -2.12
N GLY A 57 -3.90 -6.61 -0.81
CA GLY A 57 -2.81 -6.66 0.14
C GLY A 57 -2.25 -8.07 0.33
N VAL A 58 -3.11 -9.10 0.28
CA VAL A 58 -2.65 -10.51 0.32
C VAL A 58 -1.73 -10.84 -0.86
N PRO A 59 -2.11 -10.64 -2.14
CA PRO A 59 -1.20 -10.89 -3.25
C PRO A 59 0.05 -10.00 -3.18
N CYS A 60 -0.05 -8.75 -2.69
CA CYS A 60 1.13 -7.92 -2.46
C CYS A 60 2.13 -8.54 -1.46
N VAL A 61 1.66 -9.11 -0.35
CA VAL A 61 2.53 -9.79 0.63
C VAL A 61 3.08 -11.10 0.05
N VAL A 62 2.30 -11.83 -0.77
CA VAL A 62 2.79 -13.00 -1.53
C VAL A 62 3.92 -12.60 -2.48
N ASP A 63 3.77 -11.51 -3.22
CA ASP A 63 4.81 -11.02 -4.14
C ASP A 63 6.08 -10.65 -3.38
N LEU A 64 5.97 -9.98 -2.22
CA LEU A 64 7.13 -9.69 -1.38
C LEU A 64 7.83 -10.97 -0.88
N ALA A 65 7.06 -11.99 -0.50
CA ALA A 65 7.61 -13.28 -0.10
C ALA A 65 8.34 -13.99 -1.27
N ALA A 66 7.73 -13.98 -2.46
CA ALA A 66 8.33 -14.55 -3.66
C ALA A 66 9.59 -13.79 -4.11
N MET A 67 9.58 -12.46 -4.01
CA MET A 67 10.75 -11.62 -4.27
C MET A 67 11.89 -11.93 -3.29
N ARG A 68 11.60 -12.11 -2.00
CA ARG A 68 12.60 -12.52 -0.99
C ARG A 68 13.27 -13.84 -1.37
N GLU A 69 12.47 -14.84 -1.75
CA GLU A 69 12.99 -16.12 -2.20
C GLU A 69 13.86 -15.97 -3.45
N ALA A 70 13.41 -15.19 -4.43
CA ALA A 70 14.15 -14.94 -5.66
C ALA A 70 15.51 -14.25 -5.41
N ILE A 71 15.56 -13.26 -4.52
CA ILE A 71 16.83 -12.59 -4.15
C ILE A 71 17.81 -13.58 -3.52
N VAL A 72 17.34 -14.44 -2.62
CA VAL A 72 18.19 -15.47 -1.99
C VAL A 72 18.75 -16.45 -3.01
N ARG A 73 17.93 -16.90 -3.98
CA ARG A 73 18.38 -17.77 -5.07
C ARG A 73 19.47 -17.13 -5.94
N LEU A 74 19.47 -15.80 -6.04
CA LEU A 74 20.50 -15.03 -6.75
C LEU A 74 21.72 -14.70 -5.86
N GLY A 75 21.79 -15.20 -4.63
CA GLY A 75 22.88 -14.96 -3.69
C GLY A 75 22.81 -13.60 -2.98
N GLY A 76 21.66 -12.93 -3.02
CA GLY A 76 21.43 -11.65 -2.35
C GLY A 76 20.81 -11.81 -0.95
N ASP A 77 20.55 -10.66 -0.32
CA ASP A 77 19.95 -10.56 1.00
C ASP A 77 18.43 -10.32 0.91
N ALA A 78 17.63 -11.27 1.41
CA ALA A 78 16.16 -11.18 1.46
C ALA A 78 15.66 -9.92 2.18
N GLU A 79 16.39 -9.45 3.19
CA GLU A 79 15.97 -8.31 4.01
C GLU A 79 15.96 -6.97 3.24
N LYS A 80 16.56 -6.96 2.03
CA LYS A 80 16.45 -5.83 1.09
C LYS A 80 15.07 -5.73 0.45
N VAL A 81 14.31 -6.82 0.38
CA VAL A 81 12.89 -6.78 -0.03
C VAL A 81 12.06 -6.44 1.21
N ASN A 82 11.82 -5.15 1.37
CA ASN A 82 11.01 -4.64 2.47
C ASN A 82 10.38 -3.29 2.09
N PRO A 83 9.17 -2.98 2.58
CA PRO A 83 8.62 -1.64 2.44
C PRO A 83 9.56 -0.54 2.95
N LEU A 84 9.79 0.48 2.13
CA LEU A 84 10.62 1.64 2.47
C LEU A 84 9.82 2.72 3.21
N ALA A 85 8.54 2.85 2.88
CA ALA A 85 7.59 3.74 3.55
C ALA A 85 6.62 2.92 4.43
N PRO A 86 5.94 3.55 5.40
CA PRO A 86 4.85 2.92 6.14
C PRO A 86 3.77 2.35 5.20
N VAL A 87 3.34 1.13 5.50
CA VAL A 87 2.27 0.43 4.79
C VAL A 87 1.26 -0.07 5.81
N GLU A 88 0.01 0.29 5.62
CA GLU A 88 -1.11 -0.14 6.46
C GLU A 88 -2.06 -0.98 5.61
N LEU A 89 -2.34 -2.20 6.04
CA LEU A 89 -3.32 -3.09 5.42
C LEU A 89 -4.55 -3.19 6.33
N VAL A 90 -5.71 -2.86 5.78
CA VAL A 90 -7.01 -2.98 6.47
C VAL A 90 -7.74 -4.23 5.99
N ILE A 91 -8.25 -5.03 6.93
CA ILE A 91 -9.07 -6.19 6.62
C ILE A 91 -10.55 -5.77 6.69
N ASP A 92 -11.16 -5.56 5.53
CA ASP A 92 -12.52 -5.04 5.40
C ASP A 92 -13.32 -5.66 4.25
N HIS A 93 -12.69 -6.37 3.29
CA HIS A 93 -13.38 -7.04 2.18
C HIS A 93 -13.66 -8.54 2.46
N SER A 94 -13.50 -8.97 3.71
CA SER A 94 -13.66 -10.35 4.15
C SER A 94 -15.08 -10.71 4.60
N VAL A 95 -15.76 -9.76 5.25
CA VAL A 95 -17.05 -9.99 5.90
C VAL A 95 -18.17 -10.04 4.86
N GLN A 96 -19.08 -11.00 5.01
CA GLN A 96 -20.25 -11.17 4.16
C GLN A 96 -21.52 -11.16 5.00
N VAL A 97 -22.65 -10.81 4.38
CA VAL A 97 -23.95 -10.82 5.04
C VAL A 97 -24.57 -12.23 4.90
N ASP A 98 -24.12 -13.16 5.74
CA ASP A 98 -24.68 -14.52 5.79
C ASP A 98 -25.99 -14.58 6.59
N GLN A 99 -26.09 -13.78 7.67
CA GLN A 99 -27.29 -13.55 8.45
C GLN A 99 -27.61 -12.06 8.51
N TYR A 100 -28.91 -11.75 8.59
CA TYR A 100 -29.43 -10.38 8.68
C TYR A 100 -30.71 -10.32 9.53
N GLY A 101 -31.05 -9.13 10.02
CA GLY A 101 -32.33 -8.88 10.68
C GLY A 101 -32.49 -9.42 12.11
N SER A 102 -31.41 -9.83 12.77
CA SER A 102 -31.41 -10.26 14.17
C SER A 102 -30.33 -9.54 14.99
N PRO A 103 -30.49 -9.40 16.32
CA PRO A 103 -29.44 -8.88 17.20
C PRO A 103 -28.13 -9.69 17.13
N ASP A 104 -28.21 -10.99 16.80
CA ASP A 104 -27.05 -11.89 16.73
C ASP A 104 -26.34 -11.90 15.37
N ALA A 105 -26.91 -11.23 14.34
CA ALA A 105 -26.43 -11.29 12.97
C ALA A 105 -24.96 -10.87 12.83
N LEU A 106 -24.54 -9.81 13.53
CA LEU A 106 -23.15 -9.34 13.49
C LEU A 106 -22.19 -10.41 14.03
N ALA A 107 -22.48 -10.98 15.20
CA ALA A 107 -21.63 -12.00 15.82
C ALA A 107 -21.58 -13.28 14.95
N ALA A 108 -22.70 -13.66 14.34
CA ALA A 108 -22.76 -14.80 13.43
C ALA A 108 -21.90 -14.59 12.18
N ASN A 109 -22.02 -13.42 11.53
CA ASN A 109 -21.25 -13.09 10.32
C ASN A 109 -19.75 -12.98 10.62
N THR A 110 -19.34 -12.35 11.72
CA THR A 110 -17.94 -12.27 12.13
C THR A 110 -17.36 -13.67 12.38
N ARG A 111 -18.10 -14.57 13.05
CA ARG A 111 -17.62 -15.95 13.24
C ARG A 111 -17.39 -16.67 11.91
N ILE A 112 -18.36 -16.58 10.99
CA ILE A 112 -18.28 -17.21 9.66
C ILE A 112 -17.09 -16.62 8.86
N GLU A 113 -16.88 -15.32 8.95
CA GLU A 113 -15.74 -14.63 8.34
C GLU A 113 -14.40 -15.20 8.83
N PHE A 114 -14.22 -15.35 10.14
CA PHE A 114 -13.00 -15.93 10.71
C PHE A 114 -12.81 -17.40 10.30
N GLU A 115 -13.88 -18.18 10.25
CA GLU A 115 -13.84 -19.58 9.79
C GLU A 115 -13.40 -19.68 8.31
N ARG A 116 -13.88 -18.78 7.45
CA ARG A 116 -13.57 -18.77 6.00
C ARG A 116 -12.17 -18.25 5.69
N ASN A 117 -11.65 -17.30 6.47
CA ASN A 117 -10.46 -16.54 6.13
C ASN A 117 -9.25 -16.83 7.04
N GLY A 118 -9.30 -17.89 7.84
CA GLY A 118 -8.26 -18.22 8.83
C GLY A 118 -6.83 -18.27 8.25
N GLU A 119 -6.64 -18.92 7.09
CA GLU A 119 -5.33 -18.99 6.41
C GLU A 119 -4.85 -17.61 5.96
N ARG A 120 -5.76 -16.81 5.38
CA ARG A 120 -5.47 -15.45 4.92
C ARG A 120 -5.03 -14.56 6.08
N TYR A 121 -5.71 -14.64 7.22
CA TYR A 121 -5.35 -13.86 8.41
C TYR A 121 -4.06 -14.32 9.04
N ALA A 122 -3.81 -15.62 9.09
CA ALA A 122 -2.52 -16.17 9.54
C ALA A 122 -1.38 -15.67 8.64
N PHE A 123 -1.57 -15.66 7.32
CA PHE A 123 -0.59 -15.16 6.36
C PHE A 123 -0.31 -13.66 6.51
N LEU A 124 -1.35 -12.83 6.66
CA LEU A 124 -1.19 -11.40 6.91
C LEU A 124 -0.51 -11.11 8.25
N ARG A 125 -0.83 -11.90 9.29
CA ARG A 125 -0.15 -11.83 10.60
C ARG A 125 1.33 -12.19 10.51
N TRP A 126 1.68 -13.19 9.70
CA TRP A 126 3.07 -13.49 9.38
C TRP A 126 3.73 -12.30 8.68
N GLY A 127 3.07 -11.71 7.68
CA GLY A 127 3.56 -10.53 6.96
C GLY A 127 3.89 -9.38 7.90
N GLN A 128 3.03 -9.09 8.88
CA GLN A 128 3.26 -8.08 9.91
C GLN A 128 4.51 -8.34 10.76
N SER A 129 4.83 -9.60 11.05
CA SER A 129 6.06 -9.94 11.78
C SER A 129 7.31 -9.98 10.90
N ALA A 130 7.15 -10.28 9.61
CA ALA A 130 8.24 -10.55 8.68
C ALA A 130 8.74 -9.29 7.94
N LEU A 131 7.88 -8.27 7.81
CA LEU A 131 8.15 -7.05 7.07
C LEU A 131 8.20 -5.84 8.01
N ARG A 132 9.28 -5.06 7.94
CA ARG A 132 9.35 -3.76 8.65
C ARG A 132 8.43 -2.76 7.98
N ASN A 133 7.92 -1.79 8.74
CA ASN A 133 7.00 -0.75 8.27
C ASN A 133 5.65 -1.26 7.75
N PHE A 134 5.29 -2.52 8.01
CA PHE A 134 4.02 -3.11 7.59
C PHE A 134 3.13 -3.37 8.81
N ALA A 135 1.93 -2.81 8.81
CA ALA A 135 0.93 -2.98 9.86
C ALA A 135 -0.37 -3.53 9.29
N VAL A 136 -1.02 -4.42 10.03
CA VAL A 136 -2.30 -5.02 9.70
C VAL A 136 -3.33 -4.58 10.72
N VAL A 137 -4.31 -3.82 10.24
CA VAL A 137 -5.51 -3.44 10.99
C VAL A 137 -6.47 -4.63 10.96
N PRO A 138 -6.88 -5.17 12.13
CA PRO A 138 -7.68 -6.38 12.20
C PRO A 138 -9.09 -6.20 11.63
N PRO A 139 -9.84 -7.29 11.41
CA PRO A 139 -11.22 -7.19 10.95
C PRO A 139 -12.13 -6.45 11.95
N SER A 140 -13.27 -5.97 11.45
CA SER A 140 -14.32 -5.31 12.25
C SER A 140 -13.91 -3.99 12.94
N THR A 141 -12.81 -3.35 12.52
CA THR A 141 -12.39 -2.02 13.04
C THR A 141 -12.67 -0.85 12.10
N GLY A 142 -13.19 -1.08 10.89
CA GLY A 142 -13.51 -0.03 9.93
C GLY A 142 -13.47 -0.51 8.48
N ILE A 143 -13.65 0.42 7.53
CA ILE A 143 -13.55 0.24 6.09
C ILE A 143 -12.52 1.26 5.58
N VAL A 144 -11.74 0.89 4.55
CA VAL A 144 -10.77 1.77 3.89
C VAL A 144 -11.39 2.70 2.86
#